data_AF-A0A663MZW6-F1
#
_entry.id   AF-A0A663MZW6-F1
#
_cell.length_a   1.000
_cell.length_b   1.000
_cell.length_c   1.000
_cell.angle_alpha   90.00
_cell.angle_beta   90.00
_cell.angle_gamma   90.00
#
_symmetry.space_group_name_H-M   'P 1'
#
loop_
_entity.id
_entity.type
_entity.pdbx_description
1 polymer ?
#
loop_
_entity_poly.entity_id
_entity_poly.type
_entity_poly.pdbx_seq_one_letter_code
_entity_poly.pdbx_strand_id
1 'polypeptide(L)'
;YIFKYIFRQFLGCIYHKKIQATNRNCEVTADVRHDGSEPLVDVVFADGERLIMKGANLTTVEMLTALRSRCNAKEIKEEQKSKKSH
;
A
#
# COMPACT_ATOMS: atom_id res chain seq x y z
N TYR A 1 -18.65 7.22 9.20
CA TYR A 1 -18.50 7.79 7.83
C TYR A 1 -17.10 8.31 7.55
N ILE A 2 -16.50 9.12 8.44
CA ILE A 2 -15.16 9.72 8.24
C ILE A 2 -14.08 8.67 7.97
N PHE A 3 -14.04 7.58 8.74
CA PHE A 3 -13.03 6.53 8.55
C PHE A 3 -13.09 5.86 7.18
N LYS A 4 -14.30 5.57 6.67
CA LYS A 4 -14.48 5.04 5.31
C LYS A 4 -14.00 6.03 4.24
N TYR A 5 -14.08 7.34 4.50
CA TYR A 5 -13.61 8.36 3.56
C TYR A 5 -12.08 8.42 3.45
N ILE A 6 -11.36 8.20 4.57
CA ILE A 6 -9.89 8.19 4.59
C ILE A 6 -9.34 7.10 3.66
N PHE A 7 -9.89 5.89 3.72
CA PHE A 7 -9.46 4.78 2.86
C PHE A 7 -9.74 5.07 1.37
N ARG A 8 -10.83 5.77 1.07
CA ARG A 8 -11.14 6.21 -0.31
C ARG A 8 -10.15 7.27 -0.80
N GLN A 9 -9.72 8.19 0.07
CA GLN A 9 -8.67 9.15 -0.29
C GLN A 9 -7.33 8.45 -0.55
N PHE A 10 -6.95 7.52 0.33
CA PHE A 10 -5.74 6.71 0.14
C PHE A 10 -5.75 6.00 -1.22
N LEU A 11 -6.85 5.31 -1.53
CA LEU A 11 -7.03 4.65 -2.83
C LEU A 11 -6.91 5.65 -3.99
N GLY A 12 -7.52 6.83 -3.88
CA GLY A 12 -7.41 7.89 -4.89
C GLY A 12 -5.97 8.37 -5.11
N CYS A 13 -5.16 8.43 -4.06
CA CYS A 13 -3.74 8.74 -4.18
C CYS A 13 -2.98 7.63 -4.93
N ILE A 14 -3.16 6.37 -4.55
CA ILE A 14 -2.43 5.23 -5.16
C ILE A 14 -2.86 5.01 -6.61
N TYR A 15 -4.13 5.22 -6.93
CA TYR A 15 -4.66 5.05 -8.29
C TYR A 15 -4.25 6.19 -9.23
N HIS A 16 -3.50 7.19 -8.77
CA HIS A 16 -3.06 8.30 -9.61
C HIS A 16 -2.12 7.81 -10.73
N LYS A 17 -2.34 8.28 -11.96
CA LYS A 17 -1.59 7.83 -13.16
C LYS A 17 -0.07 7.90 -13.01
N LYS A 18 0.43 8.90 -12.29
CA LYS A 18 1.88 9.04 -12.02
C LYS A 18 2.44 7.89 -11.18
N ILE A 19 1.65 7.36 -10.24
CA ILE A 19 2.05 6.24 -9.37
C ILE A 19 1.91 4.92 -10.13
N GLN A 20 0.81 4.71 -10.86
CA GLN A 20 0.68 3.51 -11.70
C GLN A 20 1.77 3.42 -12.79
N ALA A 21 2.26 4.57 -13.27
CA ALA A 21 3.34 4.60 -14.26
C ALA A 21 4.71 4.15 -13.71
N THR A 22 4.94 4.20 -12.39
CA THR A 22 6.23 3.75 -11.81
C THR A 22 6.33 2.23 -11.79
N ASN A 23 5.21 1.52 -11.65
CA ASN A 23 5.17 0.07 -11.67
C ASN A 23 3.89 -0.44 -12.34
N ARG A 24 3.99 -0.78 -13.64
CA ARG A 24 2.88 -1.34 -14.41
C ARG A 24 2.49 -2.77 -14.04
N ASN A 25 3.37 -3.48 -13.32
CA ASN A 25 3.08 -4.82 -12.81
C ASN A 25 2.35 -4.77 -11.45
N CYS A 26 2.22 -3.58 -10.84
CA CYS A 26 1.48 -3.40 -9.60
C CYS A 26 -0.02 -3.31 -9.91
N GLU A 27 -0.77 -4.34 -9.50
CA GLU A 27 -2.22 -4.35 -9.59
C GLU A 27 -2.85 -3.67 -8.38
N VAL A 28 -3.80 -2.75 -8.63
CA VAL A 28 -4.51 -2.02 -7.58
C VAL A 28 -5.99 -2.32 -7.71
N THR A 29 -6.53 -3.12 -6.80
CA THR A 29 -7.94 -3.52 -6.76
C THR A 29 -8.68 -2.86 -5.59
N ALA A 30 -9.98 -2.60 -5.76
CA ALA A 30 -10.83 -2.10 -4.70
C ALA A 30 -12.10 -2.96 -4.56
N ASP A 31 -12.29 -3.53 -3.37
CA ASP A 31 -13.50 -4.27 -3.01
C ASP A 31 -14.40 -3.41 -2.12
N VAL A 32 -15.60 -3.06 -2.62
CA VAL A 32 -16.53 -2.16 -1.94
C VAL A 32 -17.69 -2.96 -1.38
N ARG A 33 -17.78 -3.01 -0.04
CA ARG A 33 -18.79 -3.77 0.69
C ARG A 33 -19.77 -2.87 1.45
N HIS A 34 -21.03 -3.31 1.51
CA HIS A 34 -22.14 -2.67 2.25
C HIS A 34 -22.56 -3.49 3.49
N ASP A 35 -21.75 -4.46 3.89
CA ASP A 35 -22.00 -5.45 4.95
C ASP A 35 -21.66 -4.94 6.38
N GLY A 36 -21.22 -3.69 6.51
CA GLY A 36 -20.79 -3.13 7.80
C GLY A 36 -19.35 -3.47 8.18
N SER A 37 -18.61 -4.23 7.36
CA SER A 37 -17.21 -4.55 7.60
C SER A 37 -16.34 -3.30 7.74
N GLU A 38 -15.32 -3.39 8.59
CA GLU A 38 -14.31 -2.35 8.73
C GLU A 38 -13.46 -2.23 7.45
N PRO A 39 -13.05 -1.01 7.07
CA PRO A 39 -12.17 -0.81 5.94
C PRO A 39 -10.77 -1.36 6.23
N LEU A 40 -10.15 -1.93 5.20
CA LEU A 40 -8.87 -2.62 5.23
C LEU A 40 -8.09 -2.24 3.96
N VAL A 41 -6.78 -2.10 4.09
CA VAL A 41 -5.85 -2.16 2.95
C VAL A 41 -4.92 -3.35 3.16
N ASP A 42 -4.87 -4.23 2.16
CA ASP A 42 -3.90 -5.34 2.08
C ASP A 42 -2.97 -5.07 0.90
N VAL A 43 -1.67 -5.00 1.16
CA VAL A 43 -0.63 -4.81 0.13
C VAL A 43 0.25 -6.05 0.12
N VAL A 44 0.29 -6.74 -1.02
CA VAL A 44 1.13 -7.91 -1.24
C VAL A 44 2.35 -7.49 -2.05
N PHE A 45 3.53 -7.78 -1.54
CA PHE A 45 4.80 -7.50 -2.22
C PHE A 45 5.26 -8.70 -3.05
N ALA A 46 6.18 -8.48 -4.00
CA ALA A 46 6.70 -9.51 -4.89
C ALA A 46 7.44 -10.66 -4.15
N ASP A 47 7.95 -10.40 -2.95
CA ASP A 47 8.58 -11.41 -2.09
C ASP A 47 7.57 -12.20 -1.23
N GLY A 48 6.27 -11.94 -1.40
CA GLY A 48 5.19 -12.58 -0.65
C GLY A 48 4.93 -11.98 0.73
N GLU A 49 5.72 -11.00 1.19
CA GLU A 49 5.39 -10.27 2.41
C GLU A 49 4.09 -9.46 2.21
N ARG A 50 3.39 -9.21 3.32
CA ARG A 50 2.14 -8.43 3.31
C ARG A 50 2.22 -7.26 4.27
N LEU A 51 1.69 -6.11 3.84
CA LEU A 51 1.41 -4.96 4.70
C LEU A 51 -0.11 -4.81 4.81
N ILE A 52 -0.62 -5.12 6.00
CA ILE A 52 -2.04 -5.00 6.32
C ILE A 52 -2.25 -3.76 7.19
N MET A 53 -3.04 -2.81 6.68
CA MET A 53 -3.47 -1.61 7.40
C MET A 53 -4.97 -1.73 7.69
N LYS A 54 -5.30 -1.85 8.98
CA LYS A 54 -6.66 -2.03 9.49
C LYS A 54 -6.99 -0.98 10.53
N GLY A 55 -8.26 -0.67 10.65
CA GLY A 55 -8.80 0.10 11.76
C GLY A 55 -9.13 1.54 11.42
N ALA A 56 -10.08 2.08 12.19
CA ALA A 56 -10.62 3.42 12.03
C ALA A 56 -9.60 4.54 12.35
N ASN A 57 -8.60 4.29 13.18
CA ASN A 57 -7.73 5.35 13.71
C ASN A 57 -6.51 5.67 12.83
N LEU A 58 -6.50 5.23 11.57
CA LEU A 58 -5.44 5.56 10.63
C LEU A 58 -5.85 6.73 9.74
N THR A 59 -4.94 7.67 9.55
CA THR A 59 -5.05 8.76 8.59
C THR A 59 -4.43 8.39 7.24
N THR A 60 -4.84 9.10 6.17
CA THR A 60 -4.27 8.91 4.83
C THR A 60 -2.74 9.04 4.84
N VAL A 61 -2.21 9.98 5.64
CA VAL A 61 -0.78 10.27 5.74
C VAL A 61 -0.04 9.12 6.40
N GLU A 62 -0.56 8.56 7.48
CA GLU A 62 0.04 7.39 8.15
C GLU A 62 0.07 6.18 7.22
N MET A 63 -1.01 5.93 6.48
CA MET A 63 -1.07 4.83 5.52
C MET A 63 -0.04 5.00 4.39
N LEU A 64 0.07 6.19 3.81
CA LEU A 64 1.07 6.50 2.78
C LEU A 64 2.50 6.40 3.32
N THR A 65 2.72 6.83 4.57
CA THR A 65 4.04 6.79 5.21
C THR A 65 4.46 5.36 5.50
N ALA A 66 3.56 4.53 6.01
CA ALA A 66 3.79 3.10 6.24
C ALA A 66 4.11 2.36 4.93
N LEU A 67 3.34 2.65 3.86
CA LEU A 67 3.61 2.08 2.53
C LEU A 67 4.98 2.50 2.01
N ARG A 68 5.29 3.80 2.05
CA ARG A 68 6.59 4.33 1.59
C ARG A 68 7.76 3.74 2.36
N SER A 69 7.65 3.67 3.69
CA SER A 69 8.68 3.07 4.54
C SER A 69 8.94 1.61 4.16
N ARG A 70 7.88 0.85 3.89
CA ARG A 70 8.01 -0.55 3.47
C ARG A 70 8.61 -0.71 2.07
N CYS A 71 8.24 0.15 1.12
CA CYS A 71 8.86 0.16 -0.22
C CYS A 71 10.36 0.45 -0.12
N ASN A 72 10.75 1.53 0.57
CA ASN A 72 12.16 1.89 0.74
C ASN A 72 12.99 0.78 1.40
N ALA A 73 12.43 0.13 2.44
CA ALA A 73 13.11 -0.97 3.10
C ALA A 73 13.34 -2.17 2.16
N LYS A 74 12.48 -2.38 1.15
CA LYS A 74 12.65 -3.43 0.15
C LYS A 74 13.65 -3.05 -0.93
N GLU A 75 13.66 -1.80 -1.40
CA GLU A 75 14.69 -1.29 -2.32
C GLU A 75 16.11 -1.48 -1.73
N ILE A 76 16.31 -1.12 -0.47
CA ILE A 76 17.60 -1.29 0.23
C ILE A 76 17.98 -2.78 0.34
N LYS A 77 17.01 -3.67 0.62
CA LYS A 77 17.25 -5.12 0.70
C LYS A 77 17.66 -5.70 -0.66
N GLU A 78 17.04 -5.26 -1.76
CA GLU A 78 17.36 -5.70 -3.11
C GLU A 78 18.77 -5.25 -3.52
N GLU A 79 19.15 -4.01 -3.23
CA GLU A 79 20.51 -3.50 -3.48
C GLU A 79 21.58 -4.26 -2.68
N GLN A 80 21.30 -4.61 -1.43
CA GLN A 80 22.25 -5.38 -0.60
C GLN A 80 22.37 -6.84 -1.05
N LYS A 81 21.29 -7.44 -1.56
CA LYS A 81 21.32 -8.80 -2.12
C LYS A 81 22.13 -8.85 -3.41
N SER A 82 22.04 -7.81 -4.24
CA SER A 82 22.84 -7.67 -5.46
C SER A 82 24.33 -7.39 -5.20
N LYS A 83 24.68 -6.84 -4.04
CA LYS A 83 26.09 -6.58 -3.63
C LYS A 83 26.78 -7.76 -2.95
N LYS A 84 26.03 -8.76 -2.47
CA LYS A 84 26.59 -9.97 -1.82
C LYS A 84 26.80 -11.14 -2.79
N SER A 85 26.40 -10.99 -4.05
CA SER A 85 26.53 -12.00 -5.11
C SER A 85 27.69 -11.72 -6.08
N HIS A 86 28.71 -10.98 -5.66
CA HIS A 86 29.97 -10.80 -6.41
C HIS A 86 31.16 -11.14 -5.53
#